data_AF-A0A1I2IM90-F1
#
_entry.id   AF-A0A1I2IM90-F1
#
_cell.length_a   1.000
_cell.length_b   1.000
_cell.length_c   1.000
_cell.angle_alpha   90.00
_cell.angle_beta   90.00
_cell.angle_gamma   90.00
#
_symmetry.space_group_name_H-M   'P 1'
#
loop_
_entity.id
_entity.type
_entity.pdbx_description
1 polymer ?
#
loop_
_entity_poly.entity_id
_entity_poly.type
_entity_poly.pdbx_seq_one_letter_code
_entity_poly.pdbx_strand_id
1 'polypeptide(L)'
;MRAWILLIGLVWTVLAAAQMPSAMQAYEARVPVADQSPAERDRALREALREVVARITGDAIPGEQAQSVIDQAARLVQRYGYAREPDGSLVLIAGFDGRAVEARLKALGLPVWGVYAAAIEDVQMQIAGITDAAAYARALEALRSVPAVRSVQAVRANGNRLELHLRVEGGASRLVGALSATATFVQDPLGTSELSYRLVR
;
A
#
# COMPACT_ATOMS: atom_id res chain seq x y z
N MET A 1 -48.61 36.24 24.82
CA MET A 1 -48.19 35.16 25.74
C MET A 1 -48.58 33.84 25.07
N ARG A 2 -47.74 32.87 24.69
CA ARG A 2 -46.28 32.67 24.68
C ARG A 2 -46.02 31.81 23.44
N ALA A 3 -45.12 32.26 22.57
CA ALA A 3 -44.58 31.46 21.47
C ALA A 3 -43.83 30.25 22.04
N TRP A 4 -44.02 29.06 21.47
CA TRP A 4 -43.13 27.92 21.70
C TRP A 4 -42.64 27.40 20.36
N ILE A 5 -41.32 27.54 20.24
CA ILE A 5 -40.44 27.45 19.09
C ILE A 5 -40.05 25.98 18.86
N LEU A 6 -40.15 25.56 17.59
CA LEU A 6 -39.28 24.64 16.85
C LEU A 6 -38.74 23.41 17.61
N LEU A 7 -39.35 22.25 17.34
CA LEU A 7 -38.68 20.94 17.45
C LEU A 7 -37.69 20.82 16.28
N ILE A 8 -36.45 21.26 16.52
CA ILE A 8 -35.30 20.93 15.68
C ILE A 8 -35.04 19.42 15.85
N GLY A 9 -35.45 18.66 14.85
CA GLY A 9 -35.06 17.26 14.67
C GLY A 9 -33.56 17.20 14.47
N LEU A 10 -32.86 16.87 15.55
CA LEU A 10 -31.42 16.65 15.57
C LEU A 10 -31.14 15.35 14.81
N VAL A 11 -31.00 15.45 13.49
CA VAL A 11 -30.50 14.39 12.62
C VAL A 11 -29.03 14.18 12.98
N TRP A 12 -28.77 13.24 13.88
CA TRP A 12 -27.44 12.66 14.06
C TRP A 12 -27.20 11.75 12.86
N THR A 13 -26.76 12.32 11.75
CA THR A 13 -26.05 11.54 10.74
C THR A 13 -24.74 11.09 11.37
N VAL A 14 -24.74 9.89 11.93
CA VAL A 14 -23.49 9.16 12.20
C VAL A 14 -22.88 8.88 10.84
N LEU A 15 -21.97 9.76 10.43
CA LEU A 15 -21.07 9.47 9.32
C LEU A 15 -20.22 8.29 9.81
N ALA A 16 -20.60 7.07 9.40
CA ALA A 16 -19.76 5.90 9.59
C ALA A 16 -18.47 6.16 8.80
N ALA A 17 -17.48 6.73 9.48
CA ALA A 17 -16.12 6.76 8.99
C ALA A 17 -15.76 5.29 8.75
N ALA A 18 -15.66 4.90 7.47
CA ALA A 18 -15.07 3.63 7.11
C ALA A 18 -13.66 3.63 7.71
N GLN A 19 -13.50 3.01 8.88
CA GLN A 19 -12.19 2.86 9.49
C GLN A 19 -11.43 1.93 8.56
N MET A 20 -10.54 2.50 7.73
CA MET A 20 -9.60 1.68 6.98
C MET A 20 -8.87 0.82 8.00
N PRO A 21 -8.77 -0.51 7.78
CA PRO A 21 -7.99 -1.37 8.63
C PRO A 21 -6.63 -0.74 8.87
N SER A 22 -6.29 -0.49 10.13
CA SER A 22 -5.00 0.11 10.42
C SER A 22 -3.89 -0.80 9.90
N ALA A 23 -2.75 -0.20 9.55
CA ALA A 23 -1.47 -0.90 9.29
C ALA A 23 -1.30 -2.17 10.12
N MET A 24 -1.65 -2.05 11.40
CA MET A 24 -1.52 -3.06 12.43
C MET A 24 -2.43 -4.27 12.23
N GLN A 25 -3.61 -4.10 11.65
CA GLN A 25 -4.57 -5.19 11.39
C GLN A 25 -4.11 -6.06 10.22
N ALA A 26 -3.37 -5.50 9.25
CA ALA A 26 -2.85 -6.25 8.12
C ALA A 26 -1.90 -7.38 8.54
N TYR A 27 -1.08 -7.13 9.56
CA TYR A 27 -0.12 -8.07 10.15
C TYR A 27 -0.62 -8.67 11.47
N GLU A 28 -1.94 -8.68 11.66
CA GLU A 28 -2.59 -9.37 12.77
C GLU A 28 -3.30 -10.62 12.25
N ALA A 29 -3.20 -11.71 13.00
CA ALA A 29 -3.92 -12.95 12.73
C ALA A 29 -4.45 -13.55 14.03
N ARG A 30 -5.54 -14.33 13.88
CA ARG A 30 -6.28 -14.93 14.99
C ARG A 30 -6.34 -16.42 14.78
N VAL A 31 -5.75 -17.17 15.71
CA VAL A 31 -5.61 -18.62 15.58
C VAL A 31 -6.24 -19.30 16.79
N PRO A 32 -7.15 -20.27 16.59
CA PRO A 32 -7.68 -21.09 17.67
C PRO A 32 -6.57 -21.86 18.40
N VAL A 33 -6.65 -21.87 19.73
CA VAL A 33 -5.70 -22.57 20.61
C VAL A 33 -6.44 -23.45 21.61
N ALA A 34 -5.85 -24.61 21.91
CA ALA A 34 -6.39 -25.50 22.94
C ALA A 34 -6.21 -24.92 24.35
N ASP A 35 -5.06 -24.29 24.60
CA ASP A 35 -4.67 -23.73 25.89
C ASP A 35 -3.64 -22.60 25.73
N GLN A 36 -3.11 -22.09 26.86
CA GLN A 36 -2.10 -21.03 26.89
C GLN A 36 -0.69 -21.57 27.15
N SER A 37 -0.45 -22.86 26.93
CA SER A 37 0.87 -23.46 27.14
C SER A 37 1.89 -22.89 26.15
N PRO A 38 3.20 -22.87 26.50
CA PRO A 38 4.23 -22.40 25.60
C PRO A 38 4.27 -23.14 24.25
N ALA A 39 4.04 -24.46 24.26
CA ALA A 39 4.04 -25.26 23.05
C ALA A 39 2.88 -24.88 22.11
N GLU A 40 1.68 -24.70 22.67
CA GLU A 40 0.50 -24.32 21.89
C GLU A 40 0.60 -22.88 21.38
N ARG A 41 1.15 -21.97 22.19
CA ARG A 41 1.48 -20.61 21.77
C ARG A 41 2.43 -20.59 20.58
N ASP A 42 3.54 -21.33 20.65
CA ASP A 42 4.55 -21.32 19.59
C ASP A 42 4.05 -21.97 18.29
N ARG A 43 3.14 -22.97 18.39
CA ARG A 43 2.37 -23.49 17.25
C ARG A 43 1.49 -22.40 16.64
N ALA A 44 0.69 -21.74 17.46
CA ALA A 44 -0.26 -20.72 17.02
C ALA A 44 0.40 -19.48 16.42
N LEU A 45 1.56 -19.07 16.95
CA LEU A 45 2.35 -17.96 16.37
C LEU A 45 2.83 -18.30 14.96
N ARG A 46 3.28 -19.53 14.71
CA ARG A 46 3.68 -19.97 13.36
C ARG A 46 2.50 -19.99 12.40
N GLU A 47 1.36 -20.49 12.85
CA GLU A 47 0.12 -20.48 12.04
C GLU A 47 -0.33 -19.05 11.72
N ALA A 48 -0.33 -18.17 12.73
CA ALA A 48 -0.71 -16.77 12.59
C ALA A 48 0.21 -16.06 11.58
N LEU A 49 1.53 -16.31 11.65
CA LEU A 49 2.46 -15.73 10.68
C LEU A 49 2.24 -16.30 9.28
N ARG A 50 1.90 -17.58 9.14
CA ARG A 50 1.57 -18.18 7.84
C ARG A 50 0.38 -17.48 7.19
N GLU A 51 -0.69 -17.21 7.95
CA GLU A 51 -1.86 -16.47 7.45
C GLU A 51 -1.49 -15.04 7.03
N VAL A 52 -0.67 -14.35 7.84
CA VAL A 52 -0.19 -13.01 7.51
C VAL A 52 0.65 -13.03 6.23
N VAL A 53 1.58 -13.98 6.11
CA VAL A 53 2.41 -14.15 4.91
C VAL A 53 1.52 -14.40 3.70
N ALA A 54 0.56 -15.32 3.77
CA ALA A 54 -0.35 -15.62 2.66
C ALA A 54 -1.14 -14.38 2.23
N ARG A 55 -1.58 -13.58 3.19
CA ARG A 55 -2.30 -12.34 2.92
C ARG A 55 -1.44 -11.31 2.20
N ILE A 56 -0.16 -11.19 2.55
CA ILE A 56 0.76 -10.20 1.97
C ILE A 56 1.53 -10.72 0.73
N THR A 57 1.57 -12.02 0.48
CA THR A 57 2.17 -12.63 -0.72
C THR A 57 1.12 -13.13 -1.71
N GLY A 58 -0.17 -12.99 -1.39
CA GLY A 58 -1.29 -13.52 -2.19
C GLY A 58 -1.35 -15.05 -2.17
N ASP A 59 -2.10 -15.65 -3.11
CA ASP A 59 -2.25 -17.11 -3.26
C ASP A 59 -0.94 -17.86 -3.53
N ALA A 60 0.19 -17.15 -3.66
CA ALA A 60 1.51 -17.74 -3.71
C ALA A 60 2.03 -18.03 -2.28
N ILE A 61 1.65 -19.18 -1.73
CA ILE A 61 2.58 -19.91 -0.84
C ILE A 61 2.79 -21.32 -1.38
N PRO A 62 3.85 -21.50 -2.17
CA PRO A 62 4.61 -22.74 -2.05
C PRO A 62 6.10 -22.45 -2.17
N GLY A 63 6.81 -22.50 -1.04
CA GLY A 63 8.28 -22.46 -1.04
C GLY A 63 8.86 -22.72 0.34
N GLU A 64 9.88 -23.56 0.40
CA GLU A 64 10.72 -23.79 1.58
C GLU A 64 11.28 -22.46 2.14
N GLN A 65 11.47 -21.44 1.28
CA GLN A 65 11.92 -20.12 1.68
C GLN A 65 10.95 -19.43 2.64
N ALA A 66 9.63 -19.47 2.37
CA ALA A 66 8.63 -18.86 3.25
C ALA A 66 8.57 -19.56 4.61
N GLN A 67 8.77 -20.89 4.62
CA GLN A 67 8.79 -21.69 5.85
C GLN A 67 9.90 -21.22 6.79
N SER A 68 11.08 -20.88 6.25
CA SER A 68 12.19 -20.35 7.06
C SER A 68 11.88 -19.03 7.78
N VAL A 69 10.94 -18.23 7.27
CA VAL A 69 10.46 -16.99 7.91
C VAL A 69 9.39 -17.31 8.94
N ILE A 70 8.46 -18.23 8.60
CA ILE A 70 7.40 -18.70 9.49
C ILE A 70 7.99 -19.29 10.77
N ASP A 71 9.08 -20.07 10.67
CA ASP A 71 9.76 -20.65 11.82
C ASP A 71 10.35 -19.59 12.79
N GLN A 72 10.45 -18.34 12.36
CA GLN A 72 10.91 -17.21 13.17
C GLN A 72 9.75 -16.42 13.80
N ALA A 73 8.51 -16.93 13.73
CA ALA A 73 7.32 -16.23 14.22
C ALA A 73 7.48 -15.67 15.64
N ALA A 74 8.07 -16.44 16.56
CA ALA A 74 8.30 -16.01 17.93
C ALA A 74 9.27 -14.81 18.08
N ARG A 75 10.11 -14.56 17.07
CA ARG A 75 11.01 -13.38 17.02
C ARG A 75 10.41 -12.20 16.28
N LEU A 76 9.43 -12.45 15.41
CA LEU A 76 8.79 -11.43 14.57
C LEU A 76 7.49 -10.89 15.20
N VAL A 77 6.96 -11.57 16.23
CA VAL A 77 5.79 -11.10 16.98
C VAL A 77 6.16 -9.90 17.84
N GLN A 78 5.37 -8.83 17.76
CA GLN A 78 5.49 -7.65 18.64
C GLN A 78 4.54 -7.72 19.83
N ARG A 79 3.33 -8.21 19.58
CA ARG A 79 2.29 -8.36 20.60
C ARG A 79 1.54 -9.65 20.35
N TYR A 80 1.15 -10.32 21.42
CA TYR A 80 0.15 -11.36 21.36
C TYR A 80 -0.73 -11.31 22.59
N GLY A 81 -1.94 -11.83 22.48
CA GLY A 81 -2.89 -11.95 23.57
C GLY A 81 -3.85 -13.11 23.34
N TYR A 82 -4.61 -13.43 24.37
CA TYR A 82 -5.64 -14.46 24.31
C TYR A 82 -7.01 -13.82 24.49
N ALA A 83 -7.98 -14.24 23.68
CA ALA A 83 -9.37 -13.86 23.82
C ALA A 83 -10.25 -15.11 23.81
N ARG A 84 -11.39 -15.05 24.50
CA ARG A 84 -12.45 -16.02 24.31
C ARG A 84 -13.46 -15.45 23.33
N GLU A 85 -13.75 -16.21 22.28
CA GLU A 85 -14.82 -15.89 21.35
C GLU A 85 -16.19 -16.22 21.98
N PRO A 86 -17.30 -15.67 21.43
CA PRO A 86 -18.65 -15.92 21.95
C PRO A 86 -19.07 -17.39 21.98
N ASP A 87 -18.44 -18.24 21.16
CA ASP A 87 -18.63 -19.69 21.13
C ASP A 87 -17.88 -20.44 22.23
N GLY A 88 -17.11 -19.73 23.06
CA GLY A 88 -16.32 -20.27 24.16
C GLY A 88 -14.92 -20.74 23.76
N SER A 89 -14.57 -20.70 22.47
CA SER A 89 -13.24 -21.07 21.97
C SER A 89 -12.19 -20.05 22.42
N LEU A 90 -10.97 -20.55 22.69
CA LEU A 90 -9.83 -19.70 23.03
C LEU A 90 -9.06 -19.40 21.74
N VAL A 91 -8.83 -18.11 21.46
CA VAL A 91 -8.07 -17.66 20.29
C VAL A 91 -6.83 -16.89 20.74
N LEU A 92 -5.72 -17.14 20.05
CA LEU A 92 -4.50 -16.34 20.14
C LEU A 92 -4.55 -15.28 19.06
N ILE A 93 -4.43 -14.02 19.46
CA ILE A 93 -4.36 -12.86 18.58
C ILE A 93 -2.90 -12.43 18.55
N ALA A 94 -2.22 -12.54 17.40
CA ALA A 94 -0.83 -12.17 17.23
C ALA A 94 -0.68 -11.00 16.26
N GLY A 95 0.05 -9.96 16.68
CA GLY A 95 0.47 -8.84 15.83
C GLY A 95 1.97 -8.88 15.58
N PHE A 96 2.36 -8.96 14.31
CA PHE A 96 3.75 -9.05 13.88
C PHE A 96 4.36 -7.69 13.52
N ASP A 97 5.69 -7.60 13.52
CA ASP A 97 6.41 -6.51 12.89
C ASP A 97 6.35 -6.65 11.36
N GLY A 98 5.43 -5.92 10.74
CA GLY A 98 5.27 -5.93 9.30
C GLY A 98 6.54 -5.54 8.54
N ARG A 99 7.32 -4.56 9.03
CA ARG A 99 8.56 -4.15 8.36
C ARG A 99 9.60 -5.26 8.41
N ALA A 100 9.74 -5.93 9.55
CA ALA A 100 10.66 -7.04 9.71
C ALA A 100 10.25 -8.27 8.87
N VAL A 101 8.95 -8.62 8.88
CA VAL A 101 8.41 -9.72 8.06
C VAL A 101 8.66 -9.45 6.58
N GLU A 102 8.30 -8.27 6.08
CA GLU A 102 8.52 -7.93 4.68
C GLU A 102 9.99 -7.91 4.28
N ALA A 103 10.87 -7.35 5.12
CA ALA A 103 12.30 -7.33 4.83
C ALA A 103 12.88 -8.74 4.67
N ARG A 104 12.42 -9.70 5.50
CA ARG A 104 12.82 -11.10 5.40
C ARG A 104 12.30 -11.76 4.13
N LEU A 105 11.03 -11.54 3.79
CA LEU A 105 10.44 -12.08 2.56
C LEU A 105 11.15 -11.52 1.30
N LYS A 106 11.38 -10.20 1.27
CA LYS A 106 12.12 -9.52 0.18
C LYS A 106 13.56 -10.02 0.06
N ALA A 107 14.26 -10.25 1.17
CA ALA A 107 15.62 -10.81 1.17
C ALA A 107 15.68 -12.23 0.59
N LEU A 108 14.58 -12.98 0.64
CA LEU A 108 14.44 -14.31 0.05
C LEU A 108 13.90 -14.27 -1.40
N GLY A 109 13.73 -13.08 -1.97
CA GLY A 109 13.20 -12.90 -3.33
C GLY A 109 11.70 -13.19 -3.45
N LEU A 110 10.98 -13.31 -2.33
CA LEU A 110 9.54 -13.56 -2.36
C LEU A 110 8.78 -12.27 -2.68
N PRO A 111 7.80 -12.32 -3.60
CA PRO A 111 6.99 -11.15 -3.93
C PRO A 111 6.08 -10.81 -2.75
N VAL A 112 6.11 -9.55 -2.33
CA VAL A 112 5.22 -9.01 -1.29
C VAL A 112 4.22 -8.07 -1.96
N TRP A 113 3.00 -8.56 -2.16
CA TRP A 113 1.82 -7.80 -2.57
C TRP A 113 1.16 -7.23 -1.31
N GLY A 114 1.90 -6.36 -0.62
CA GLY A 114 1.50 -5.93 0.71
C GLY A 114 0.17 -5.17 0.69
N VAL A 115 -0.48 -5.15 1.85
CA VAL A 115 -1.47 -4.13 2.24
C VAL A 115 -0.85 -2.70 2.22
N TYR A 116 0.46 -2.63 1.94
CA TYR A 116 1.24 -1.47 1.47
C TYR A 116 1.95 -1.71 0.12
N ALA A 117 1.26 -2.23 -0.91
CA ALA A 117 1.47 -1.71 -2.25
C ALA A 117 1.24 -0.21 -2.09
N ALA A 118 2.32 0.57 -2.04
CA ALA A 118 2.23 1.97 -1.63
C ALA A 118 1.07 2.61 -2.39
N ALA A 119 0.18 3.31 -1.67
CA ALA A 119 -1.16 3.64 -2.15
C ALA A 119 -1.09 4.05 -3.63
N ILE A 120 -1.88 3.37 -4.46
CA ILE A 120 -1.97 3.75 -5.86
C ILE A 120 -2.70 5.08 -5.87
N GLU A 121 -1.93 6.14 -6.06
CA GLU A 121 -2.44 7.49 -6.10
C GLU A 121 -2.55 7.93 -7.56
N ASP A 122 -3.65 8.61 -7.85
CA ASP A 122 -3.85 9.30 -9.11
C ASP A 122 -3.12 10.66 -9.02
N VAL A 123 -1.98 10.77 -9.71
CA VAL A 123 -1.17 12.00 -9.72
C VAL A 123 -1.24 12.67 -11.08
N GLN A 124 -1.32 14.00 -11.08
CA GLN A 124 -1.31 14.79 -12.30
C GLN A 124 0.11 15.28 -12.60
N MET A 125 0.61 14.93 -13.79
CA MET A 125 1.92 15.35 -14.28
C MET A 125 1.77 16.24 -15.52
N GLN A 126 2.64 17.24 -15.64
CA GLN A 126 2.74 18.08 -16.83
C GLN A 126 4.09 17.89 -17.50
N ILE A 127 4.10 17.71 -18.81
CA ILE A 127 5.32 17.58 -19.62
C ILE A 127 5.35 18.67 -20.68
N ALA A 128 6.34 19.56 -20.61
CA ALA A 128 6.64 20.54 -21.65
C ALA A 128 7.66 19.97 -22.67
N GLY A 129 7.70 20.55 -23.87
CA GLY A 129 8.65 20.14 -24.91
C GLY A 129 8.13 19.05 -25.85
N ILE A 130 6.83 18.77 -25.81
CA ILE A 130 6.16 17.85 -26.74
C ILE A 130 5.78 18.60 -28.02
N THR A 131 6.72 18.69 -28.97
CA THR A 131 6.53 19.41 -30.24
C THR A 131 6.03 18.54 -31.39
N ASP A 132 6.14 17.21 -31.27
CA ASP A 132 5.80 16.26 -32.33
C ASP A 132 5.38 14.89 -31.76
N ALA A 133 4.90 14.02 -32.65
CA ALA A 133 4.44 12.68 -32.29
C ALA A 133 5.57 11.76 -31.76
N ALA A 134 6.82 11.97 -32.20
CA ALA A 134 7.95 11.17 -31.75
C ALA A 134 8.32 11.54 -30.30
N ALA A 135 8.30 12.83 -29.96
CA ALA A 135 8.48 13.33 -28.60
C ALA A 135 7.41 12.77 -27.65
N TYR A 136 6.15 12.74 -28.11
CA TYR A 136 5.05 12.13 -27.37
C TYR A 136 5.29 10.62 -27.10
N ALA A 137 5.66 9.85 -28.13
CA ALA A 137 5.93 8.43 -28.00
C ALA A 137 7.09 8.15 -27.04
N ARG A 138 8.18 8.92 -27.12
CA ARG A 138 9.31 8.82 -26.18
C ARG A 138 8.90 9.10 -24.74
N ALA A 139 8.09 10.13 -24.51
CA ALA A 139 7.62 10.46 -23.17
C ALA A 139 6.77 9.33 -22.57
N LEU A 140 5.83 8.77 -23.36
CA LEU A 140 5.00 7.66 -22.90
C LEU A 140 5.82 6.39 -22.63
N GLU A 141 6.77 6.06 -23.51
CA GLU A 141 7.62 4.87 -23.35
C GLU A 141 8.48 4.99 -22.08
N ALA A 142 9.11 6.16 -21.89
CA ALA A 142 9.90 6.43 -20.69
C ALA A 142 9.06 6.29 -19.42
N LEU A 143 7.84 6.85 -19.38
CA LEU A 143 6.96 6.72 -18.22
C LEU A 143 6.50 5.27 -17.97
N ARG A 144 6.22 4.51 -19.03
CA ARG A 144 5.83 3.09 -18.93
C ARG A 144 6.96 2.20 -18.43
N SER A 145 8.21 2.59 -18.68
CA SER A 145 9.39 1.87 -18.18
C SER A 145 9.68 2.11 -16.69
N VAL A 146 9.04 3.10 -16.06
CA VAL A 146 9.23 3.41 -14.64
C VAL A 146 8.48 2.37 -13.78
N PRO A 147 9.16 1.56 -12.94
CA PRO A 147 8.51 0.49 -12.18
C PRO A 147 7.39 0.94 -11.24
N ALA A 148 7.43 2.20 -10.80
CA ALA A 148 6.42 2.80 -9.92
C ALA A 148 5.12 3.21 -10.66
N VAL A 149 5.13 3.28 -11.99
CA VAL A 149 3.98 3.74 -12.79
C VAL A 149 3.15 2.53 -13.23
N ARG A 150 1.89 2.49 -12.79
CA ARG A 150 0.92 1.42 -13.11
C ARG A 150 0.13 1.71 -14.37
N SER A 151 -0.27 2.96 -14.60
CA SER A 151 -0.95 3.37 -15.82
C SER A 151 -0.66 4.83 -16.14
N VAL A 152 -0.67 5.14 -17.45
CA VAL A 152 -0.47 6.49 -17.98
C VAL A 152 -1.67 6.84 -18.85
N GLN A 153 -2.34 7.95 -18.56
CA GLN A 153 -3.45 8.46 -19.36
C GLN A 153 -3.19 9.91 -19.77
N ALA A 154 -3.25 10.20 -21.07
CA ALA A 154 -3.21 11.57 -21.57
C ALA A 154 -4.58 12.22 -21.38
N VAL A 155 -4.61 13.30 -20.60
CA VAL A 155 -5.83 14.07 -20.33
C VAL A 155 -6.00 15.18 -21.35
N ARG A 156 -4.91 15.90 -21.64
CA ARG A 156 -4.92 17.04 -22.55
C ARG A 156 -3.55 17.24 -23.19
N ALA A 157 -3.53 17.60 -24.47
CA ALA A 157 -2.38 18.18 -25.12
C ALA A 157 -2.73 19.61 -25.56
N ASN A 158 -1.99 20.60 -25.08
CA ASN A 158 -2.18 22.00 -25.44
C ASN A 158 -0.85 22.59 -25.92
N GLY A 159 -0.75 22.83 -27.22
CA GLY A 159 0.48 23.29 -27.86
C GLY A 159 1.65 22.34 -27.57
N ASN A 160 2.65 22.84 -26.83
CA ASN A 160 3.87 22.11 -26.48
C ASN A 160 3.82 21.45 -25.07
N ARG A 161 2.65 21.44 -24.42
CA ARG A 161 2.46 20.83 -23.09
C ARG A 161 1.48 19.67 -23.15
N LEU A 162 1.82 18.60 -22.45
CA LEU A 162 1.01 17.41 -22.26
C LEU A 162 0.66 17.26 -20.78
N GLU A 163 -0.62 17.17 -20.48
CA GLU A 163 -1.15 16.86 -19.15
C GLU A 163 -1.50 15.38 -19.08
N LEU A 164 -0.99 14.71 -18.04
CA LEU A 164 -1.13 13.27 -17.84
C LEU A 164 -1.72 13.00 -16.46
N HIS A 165 -2.59 12.01 -16.38
CA HIS A 165 -2.94 11.33 -15.14
C HIS A 165 -2.17 10.02 -15.06
N LEU A 166 -1.43 9.85 -13.97
CA LEU A 166 -0.63 8.67 -13.71
C LEU A 166 -1.19 7.96 -12.49
N ARG A 167 -1.29 6.64 -12.58
CA ARG A 167 -1.45 5.80 -11.38
C ARG A 167 -0.09 5.38 -10.92
N VAL A 168 0.31 5.82 -9.73
CA VAL A 168 1.64 5.59 -9.20
C VAL A 168 1.58 4.91 -7.86
N GLU A 169 2.40 3.89 -7.68
CA GLU A 169 2.59 3.26 -6.38
C GLU A 169 3.35 4.18 -5.44
N GLY A 170 2.72 4.62 -4.35
CA GLY A 170 3.37 5.45 -3.33
C GLY A 170 3.49 6.91 -3.70
N GLY A 171 2.62 7.38 -4.59
CA GLY A 171 2.38 8.78 -4.83
C GLY A 171 3.50 9.55 -5.51
N ALA A 172 3.36 10.87 -5.49
CA ALA A 172 4.19 11.81 -6.23
C ALA A 172 5.66 11.76 -5.79
N SER A 173 5.95 11.66 -4.49
CA SER A 173 7.34 11.68 -3.99
C SER A 173 8.16 10.49 -4.49
N ARG A 174 7.55 9.30 -4.60
CA ARG A 174 8.24 8.13 -5.19
C ARG A 174 8.44 8.32 -6.69
N LEU A 175 7.44 8.85 -7.40
CA LEU A 175 7.56 9.17 -8.82
C LEU A 175 8.73 10.13 -9.06
N VAL A 176 8.82 11.21 -8.31
CA VAL A 176 9.90 12.21 -8.43
C VAL A 176 11.27 11.55 -8.25
N GLY A 177 11.43 10.72 -7.21
CA GLY A 177 12.66 9.97 -6.99
C GLY A 177 13.03 9.04 -8.16
N ALA A 178 12.06 8.31 -8.70
CA ALA A 178 12.27 7.41 -9.83
C ALA A 178 12.58 8.15 -11.14
N LEU A 179 11.87 9.24 -11.41
CA LEU A 179 12.12 10.09 -12.58
C LEU A 179 13.48 10.77 -12.50
N SER A 180 13.95 11.13 -11.30
CA SER A 180 15.27 11.73 -11.10
C SER A 180 16.41 10.75 -11.41
N ALA A 181 16.16 9.44 -11.29
CA ALA A 181 17.08 8.40 -11.73
C ALA A 181 17.08 8.21 -13.26
N THR A 182 16.08 8.76 -13.96
CA THR A 182 15.88 8.60 -15.40
C THR A 182 16.30 9.89 -16.13
N ALA A 183 17.31 9.85 -17.00
CA ALA A 183 17.84 11.05 -17.67
C ALA A 183 16.90 11.69 -18.72
N THR A 184 15.69 11.16 -18.89
CA THR A 184 14.72 11.57 -19.92
C THR A 184 13.89 12.78 -19.53
N PHE A 185 13.72 13.04 -18.24
CA PHE A 185 12.87 14.12 -17.72
C PHE A 185 13.65 15.02 -16.77
N VAL A 186 13.54 16.34 -16.96
CA VAL A 186 14.11 17.35 -16.05
C VAL A 186 12.98 18.21 -15.53
N GLN A 187 13.02 18.63 -14.26
CA GLN A 187 12.00 19.54 -13.72
C GLN A 187 11.90 20.82 -14.56
N ASP A 188 10.67 21.24 -14.86
CA ASP A 188 10.41 22.49 -15.54
C ASP A 188 10.45 23.64 -14.51
N PRO A 189 11.47 24.52 -14.52
CA PRO A 189 11.56 25.62 -13.56
C PRO A 189 10.43 26.65 -13.71
N LEU A 190 9.71 26.61 -14.83
CA LEU A 190 8.53 27.44 -15.09
C LEU A 190 7.23 26.73 -14.71
N GLY A 191 7.31 25.52 -14.16
CA GLY A 191 6.16 24.74 -13.74
C GLY A 191 5.52 25.27 -12.46
N THR A 192 4.21 25.05 -12.31
CA THR A 192 3.43 25.47 -11.14
C THR A 192 3.25 24.34 -10.11
N SER A 193 3.83 23.16 -10.35
CA SER A 193 3.72 21.95 -9.53
C SER A 193 5.04 21.18 -9.50
N GLU A 194 5.29 20.41 -8.45
CA GLU A 194 6.47 19.52 -8.33
C GLU A 194 6.54 18.45 -9.43
N LEU A 195 5.39 18.12 -10.04
CA LEU A 195 5.26 17.18 -11.15
C LEU A 195 5.25 17.87 -12.52
N SER A 196 5.92 19.01 -12.63
CA SER A 196 6.14 19.71 -13.89
C SER A 196 7.51 19.36 -14.43
N TYR A 197 7.55 18.73 -15.59
CA TYR A 197 8.78 18.26 -16.22
C TYR A 197 8.89 18.74 -17.66
N ARG A 198 10.10 18.66 -18.20
CA ARG A 198 10.42 18.88 -19.60
C ARG A 198 11.11 17.64 -20.14
N LEU A 199 10.72 17.25 -21.34
CA LEU A 199 11.38 16.16 -22.05
C LEU A 199 12.78 16.61 -22.49
N VAL A 200 13.79 15.83 -22.16
CA VAL A 200 15.15 16.02 -22.69
C VAL A 200 15.20 15.50 -24.12
N ARG A 201 15.86 16.25 -25.01
CA ARG A 201 15.93 15.96 -26.45
C ARG A 201 16.75 14.72 -26.77
#